data_AF-A0A2S2QJP0-F1
#
_entry.id   AF-A0A2S2QJP0-F1
#
_cell.length_a   1.000
_cell.length_b   1.000
_cell.length_c   1.000
_cell.angle_alpha   90.00
_cell.angle_beta   90.00
_cell.angle_gamma   90.00
#
_symmetry.space_group_name_H-M   'P 1'
#
loop_
_entity.id
_entity.type
_entity.pdbx_description
1 polymer ?
#
loop_
_entity_poly.entity_id
_entity_poly.type
_entity_poly.pdbx_seq_one_letter_code
_entity_poly.pdbx_strand_id
1 'polypeptide(L)'
;MIINSTRELTEEDRQEQIKKERDTIYDAWQARWDTTDKGRWTYRFFPNIRKRMETPIWLNHNVVQFLSGHGDFRSKLYQFNLKDTPLCTCLQGDETPDHIIYECNIHLESRQRLELEVHRAGHIWPCEPHIFITTKALYKAFSSFAVEVLERKKSNEE
;
A
#
# COMPACT_ATOMS: atom_id res chain seq x y z
N MET A 1 43.49 41.15 -14.98
CA MET A 1 43.55 39.69 -14.71
C MET A 1 42.19 39.27 -14.20
N ILE A 2 41.40 38.57 -15.02
CA ILE A 2 40.12 37.99 -14.59
C ILE A 2 40.43 36.55 -14.19
N ILE A 3 40.46 36.28 -12.90
CA ILE A 3 40.55 34.91 -12.39
C ILE A 3 39.15 34.30 -12.52
N ASN A 4 38.86 33.65 -13.64
CA ASN A 4 37.72 32.73 -13.74
C ASN A 4 38.10 31.47 -12.95
N SER A 5 37.95 31.51 -11.63
CA SER A 5 38.01 30.33 -10.79
C SER A 5 36.62 29.70 -10.77
N THR A 6 36.34 28.83 -11.74
CA THR A 6 35.29 27.84 -11.58
C THR A 6 35.82 26.85 -10.54
N ARG A 7 35.54 27.10 -9.26
CA ARG A 7 35.90 26.16 -8.18
C ARG A 7 35.24 24.81 -8.52
N GLU A 8 36.06 23.78 -8.71
CA GLU A 8 35.55 22.41 -8.85
C GLU A 8 34.74 22.06 -7.60
N LEU A 9 33.52 21.57 -7.81
CA LEU A 9 32.67 21.12 -6.72
C LEU A 9 33.35 19.96 -6.01
N THR A 10 33.44 20.02 -4.68
CA THR A 10 33.91 18.89 -3.88
C THR A 10 32.88 17.75 -3.92
N GLU A 11 33.27 16.56 -3.48
CA GLU A 11 32.30 15.46 -3.34
C GLU A 11 31.19 15.82 -2.35
N GLU A 12 31.51 16.52 -1.27
CA GLU A 12 30.53 17.03 -0.32
C GLU A 12 29.56 18.02 -0.96
N ASP A 13 30.07 18.96 -1.77
CA ASP A 13 29.23 19.91 -2.52
C ASP A 13 28.28 19.17 -3.48
N ARG A 14 28.75 18.09 -4.13
CA ARG A 14 27.91 17.26 -5.01
C ARG A 14 26.84 16.50 -4.25
N GLN A 15 27.18 15.88 -3.11
CA GLN A 15 26.21 15.13 -2.30
C GLN A 15 25.13 16.05 -1.72
N GLU A 16 25.50 17.25 -1.28
CA GLU A 16 24.51 18.23 -0.78
C GLU A 16 23.59 18.70 -1.91
N GLN A 17 24.12 18.93 -3.12
CA GLN A 17 23.31 19.28 -4.28
C GLN A 17 22.32 18.15 -4.64
N ILE A 18 22.78 16.89 -4.68
CA ILE A 18 21.93 15.72 -4.96
C ILE A 18 20.81 15.61 -3.91
N LYS A 19 21.15 15.78 -2.64
CA LYS A 19 20.18 15.74 -1.54
C LYS A 19 19.12 16.83 -1.69
N LYS A 20 19.52 18.06 -2.00
CA LYS A 20 18.62 19.20 -2.22
C LYS A 20 17.68 18.96 -3.40
N GLU A 21 18.19 18.44 -4.50
CA GLU A 21 17.37 18.11 -5.67
C GLU A 21 16.38 16.98 -5.36
N ARG A 22 16.83 15.93 -4.67
CA ARG A 22 15.96 14.84 -4.21
C ARG A 22 14.84 15.35 -3.31
N ASP A 23 15.18 16.22 -2.36
CA ASP A 23 14.20 16.78 -1.44
C ASP A 23 13.16 17.62 -2.18
N THR A 24 13.58 18.42 -3.16
CA THR A 24 12.68 19.18 -4.06
C THR A 24 11.72 18.25 -4.81
N ILE A 25 12.22 17.13 -5.35
CA ILE A 25 11.40 16.13 -6.06
C ILE A 25 10.39 15.49 -5.10
N TYR A 26 10.81 15.12 -3.89
CA TYR A 26 9.94 14.50 -2.89
C TYR A 26 8.84 15.45 -2.42
N ASP A 27 9.13 16.74 -2.22
CA ASP A 27 8.11 17.71 -1.82
C ASP A 27 7.09 17.92 -2.95
N ALA A 28 7.56 18.06 -4.19
CA ALA A 28 6.67 18.16 -5.35
C ALA A 28 5.85 16.90 -5.60
N TRP A 29 6.39 15.71 -5.28
CA TRP A 29 5.65 14.45 -5.36
C TRP A 29 4.62 14.35 -4.24
N GLN A 30 5.01 14.64 -2.99
CA GLN A 30 4.11 14.62 -1.84
C GLN A 30 2.91 15.56 -2.05
N ALA A 31 3.14 16.81 -2.48
CA ALA A 31 2.07 17.76 -2.75
C ALA A 31 1.06 17.27 -3.80
N ARG A 32 1.55 16.66 -4.88
CA ARG A 32 0.68 16.02 -5.89
C ARG A 32 -0.04 14.80 -5.32
N TRP A 33 0.64 14.02 -4.49
CA TRP A 33 0.10 12.82 -3.87
C TRP A 33 -1.01 13.11 -2.87
N ASP A 34 -0.91 14.22 -2.14
CA ASP A 34 -1.93 14.67 -1.19
C ASP A 34 -3.17 15.25 -1.88
N THR A 35 -3.01 15.85 -3.07
CA THR A 35 -4.07 16.61 -3.75
C THR A 35 -4.83 15.84 -4.82
N THR A 36 -4.24 14.84 -5.47
CA THR A 36 -4.97 14.06 -6.49
C THR A 36 -6.13 13.28 -5.87
N ASP A 37 -7.09 12.83 -6.67
CA ASP A 37 -8.17 11.91 -6.31
C ASP A 37 -7.86 10.46 -6.72
N LYS A 38 -6.77 10.25 -7.46
CA LYS A 38 -6.35 8.93 -7.97
C LYS A 38 -5.55 8.17 -6.92
N GLY A 39 -5.76 6.85 -6.83
CA GLY A 39 -4.97 5.98 -5.97
C GLY A 39 -5.19 6.21 -4.47
N ARG A 40 -6.34 6.75 -4.07
CA ARG A 40 -6.69 7.01 -2.64
C ARG A 40 -6.62 5.78 -1.76
N TRP A 41 -6.93 4.62 -2.32
CA TRP A 41 -6.72 3.36 -1.60
C TRP A 41 -5.23 3.12 -1.27
N THR A 42 -4.34 3.19 -2.27
CA THR A 42 -2.89 3.05 -2.06
C THR A 42 -2.31 4.15 -1.16
N TYR A 43 -2.87 5.36 -1.21
CA TYR A 43 -2.50 6.46 -0.31
C TYR A 43 -2.69 6.10 1.16
N ARG A 44 -3.74 5.35 1.52
CA ARG A 44 -3.96 4.91 2.91
C ARG A 44 -2.83 4.02 3.43
N PHE A 45 -2.13 3.29 2.56
CA PHE A 45 -0.92 2.55 2.93
C PHE A 45 0.32 3.45 2.93
N PHE A 46 0.47 4.30 1.91
CA PHE A 46 1.69 5.09 1.69
C PHE A 46 1.41 6.60 1.67
N PRO A 47 0.96 7.21 2.79
CA PRO A 47 0.62 8.63 2.79
C PRO A 47 1.86 9.52 2.71
N ASN A 48 3.02 9.03 3.16
CA ASN A 48 4.29 9.77 3.16
C ASN A 48 5.29 9.17 2.15
N ILE A 49 5.62 9.94 1.11
CA ILE A 49 6.51 9.53 0.02
C ILE A 49 7.94 9.29 0.53
N ARG A 50 8.47 10.15 1.39
CA ARG A 50 9.84 10.03 1.91
C ARG A 50 10.01 8.71 2.67
N LYS A 51 9.08 8.44 3.60
CA LYS A 51 9.01 7.18 4.35
C LYS A 51 8.84 5.99 3.41
N ARG A 52 7.98 6.10 2.38
CA ARG A 52 7.80 5.03 1.38
C ARG A 52 9.10 4.69 0.66
N MET A 53 9.87 5.69 0.24
CA MET A 53 11.14 5.48 -0.47
C MET A 53 12.21 4.81 0.41
N GLU A 54 12.12 4.99 1.73
CA GLU A 54 13.02 4.37 2.71
C GLU A 54 12.53 3.01 3.21
N THR A 55 11.25 2.68 3.00
CA THR A 55 10.65 1.43 3.50
C THR A 55 10.89 0.29 2.51
N PRO A 56 11.71 -0.72 2.84
CA PRO A 56 11.87 -1.90 2.00
C PRO A 56 10.62 -2.79 2.13
N ILE A 57 9.96 -3.02 1.00
CA ILE A 57 8.72 -3.79 0.93
C ILE A 57 8.91 -4.89 -0.11
N TRP A 58 8.75 -6.14 0.33
CA TRP A 58 8.81 -7.29 -0.59
C TRP A 58 7.45 -7.49 -1.26
N LEU A 59 7.38 -7.21 -2.56
CA LEU A 59 6.13 -7.32 -3.32
C LEU A 59 5.95 -8.72 -3.89
N ASN A 60 4.74 -9.27 -3.75
CA ASN A 60 4.28 -10.43 -4.50
C ASN A 60 2.93 -10.11 -5.14
N HIS A 61 2.49 -10.98 -6.06
CA HIS A 61 1.26 -10.77 -6.82
C HIS A 61 0.02 -10.48 -5.94
N ASN A 62 -0.20 -11.29 -4.90
CA ASN A 62 -1.36 -11.17 -4.02
C ASN A 62 -1.31 -9.88 -3.17
N VAL A 63 -0.13 -9.51 -2.66
CA VAL A 63 0.05 -8.27 -1.89
C VAL A 63 -0.14 -7.03 -2.76
N VAL A 64 0.41 -7.02 -3.98
CA VAL A 64 0.26 -5.89 -4.90
C VAL A 64 -1.22 -5.65 -5.23
N GLN A 65 -2.02 -6.71 -5.40
CA GLN A 65 -3.46 -6.58 -5.60
C GLN A 65 -4.11 -5.84 -4.43
N PHE A 66 -3.86 -6.27 -3.19
CA PHE A 66 -4.40 -5.56 -2.01
C PHE A 66 -3.89 -4.13 -1.88
N LEU A 67 -2.60 -3.84 -2.12
CA LEU A 67 -2.05 -2.48 -1.98
C LEU A 67 -2.60 -1.50 -3.03
N SER A 68 -2.83 -1.99 -4.25
CA SER A 68 -3.33 -1.18 -5.37
C SER A 68 -4.86 -1.12 -5.43
N GLY A 69 -5.53 -2.10 -4.84
CA GLY A 69 -6.95 -2.38 -5.07
C GLY A 69 -7.23 -2.81 -6.51
N HIS A 70 -6.18 -3.12 -7.29
CA HIS A 70 -6.26 -3.58 -8.66
C HIS A 70 -5.94 -5.08 -8.66
N GLY A 71 -6.98 -5.88 -8.63
CA GLY A 71 -6.86 -7.33 -8.54
C GLY A 71 -8.17 -8.03 -8.84
N ASP A 72 -8.22 -9.31 -8.50
CA ASP A 72 -9.41 -10.13 -8.51
C ASP A 72 -10.32 -9.76 -7.32
N PHE A 73 -10.83 -8.54 -7.36
CA PHE A 73 -11.86 -8.01 -6.48
C PHE A 73 -13.08 -7.73 -7.34
N ARG A 74 -14.26 -8.25 -6.98
CA ARG A 74 -15.47 -8.09 -7.81
C ARG A 74 -15.80 -6.61 -8.05
N SER A 75 -15.56 -5.73 -7.08
CA SER A 75 -15.71 -4.28 -7.27
C SER A 75 -14.83 -3.73 -8.40
N LYS A 76 -13.59 -4.22 -8.53
CA LYS A 76 -12.66 -3.80 -9.58
C LYS A 76 -13.00 -4.44 -10.91
N LEU A 77 -13.33 -5.73 -10.93
CA LEU A 77 -13.71 -6.45 -12.14
C LEU A 77 -15.01 -5.91 -12.74
N TYR A 78 -15.96 -5.48 -11.91
CA TYR A 78 -17.19 -4.83 -12.32
C TYR A 78 -16.93 -3.52 -13.08
N GLN A 79 -15.97 -2.69 -12.63
CA GLN A 79 -15.57 -1.46 -13.35
C GLN A 79 -15.06 -1.74 -14.77
N PHE A 80 -14.57 -2.95 -15.04
CA PHE A 80 -14.11 -3.39 -16.35
C PHE A 80 -15.14 -4.24 -17.11
N ASN A 81 -16.38 -4.37 -16.60
CA ASN A 81 -17.43 -5.24 -17.16
C ASN A 81 -17.02 -6.72 -17.24
N LEU A 82 -16.18 -7.20 -16.32
CA LEU A 82 -15.73 -8.60 -16.24
C LEU A 82 -16.52 -9.45 -15.24
N LYS A 83 -17.32 -8.82 -14.37
CA LYS A 83 -18.30 -9.48 -13.49
C LYS A 83 -19.58 -8.63 -13.51
N ASP A 84 -20.75 -9.27 -13.38
CA ASP A 84 -22.05 -8.58 -13.49
C ASP A 84 -22.42 -7.74 -12.25
N THR A 85 -21.74 -7.95 -11.13
CA THR A 85 -22.01 -7.24 -9.87
C THR A 85 -20.73 -7.04 -9.05
N PRO A 86 -20.56 -5.86 -8.41
CA PRO A 86 -19.43 -5.58 -7.53
C PRO A 86 -19.55 -6.27 -6.16
N LEU A 87 -20.74 -6.78 -5.82
CA LEU A 87 -21.06 -7.35 -4.51
C LEU A 87 -20.17 -8.54 -4.17
N CYS A 88 -19.70 -8.58 -2.92
CA CYS A 88 -19.03 -9.74 -2.36
C CYS A 88 -20.01 -10.91 -2.15
N THR A 89 -19.52 -12.13 -2.23
CA THR A 89 -20.30 -13.36 -2.00
C THR A 89 -20.80 -13.47 -0.56
N CYS A 90 -20.24 -12.70 0.38
CA CYS A 90 -20.76 -12.58 1.74
C CYS A 90 -22.09 -11.80 1.83
N LEU A 91 -22.47 -11.09 0.76
CA LEU A 91 -23.67 -10.26 0.64
C LEU A 91 -23.73 -9.06 1.62
N GLN A 92 -22.60 -8.62 2.16
CA GLN A 92 -22.54 -7.51 3.13
C GLN A 92 -21.98 -6.19 2.55
N GLY A 93 -21.58 -6.18 1.27
CA GLY A 93 -21.05 -4.99 0.61
C GLY A 93 -20.36 -5.32 -0.70
N ASP A 94 -19.82 -4.30 -1.35
CA ASP A 94 -18.95 -4.47 -2.51
C ASP A 94 -17.65 -5.16 -2.11
N GLU A 95 -17.18 -6.08 -2.95
CA GLU A 95 -15.93 -6.77 -2.73
C GLU A 95 -14.75 -5.84 -3.04
N THR A 96 -14.43 -4.98 -2.08
CA THR A 96 -13.25 -4.12 -2.09
C THR A 96 -12.17 -4.70 -1.17
N PRO A 97 -10.90 -4.33 -1.32
CA PRO A 97 -9.87 -4.71 -0.36
C PRO A 97 -10.20 -4.28 1.07
N ASP A 98 -10.81 -3.10 1.24
CA ASP A 98 -11.22 -2.56 2.55
C ASP A 98 -12.28 -3.46 3.21
N HIS A 99 -13.34 -3.78 2.48
CA HIS A 99 -14.37 -4.71 2.93
C HIS A 99 -13.76 -6.07 3.32
N ILE A 100 -12.88 -6.62 2.49
CA ILE A 100 -12.24 -7.91 2.76
C ILE A 100 -11.39 -7.86 4.04
N ILE A 101 -10.60 -6.79 4.22
CA ILE A 101 -9.72 -6.64 5.39
C ILE A 101 -10.51 -6.44 6.67
N TYR A 102 -11.59 -5.66 6.66
CA TYR A 102 -12.22 -5.18 7.89
C TYR A 102 -13.59 -5.77 8.20
N GLU A 103 -14.35 -6.22 7.20
CA GLU A 103 -15.79 -6.49 7.37
C GLU A 103 -16.18 -7.93 6.98
N CYS A 104 -15.66 -8.43 5.85
CA CYS A 104 -16.09 -9.69 5.24
C CYS A 104 -16.06 -10.88 6.22
N ASN A 105 -17.22 -11.50 6.46
CA ASN A 105 -17.36 -12.63 7.37
C ASN A 105 -16.73 -13.94 6.82
N ILE A 106 -16.61 -14.09 5.50
CA ILE A 106 -15.97 -15.25 4.84
C ILE A 106 -14.47 -15.31 5.20
N HIS A 107 -13.84 -14.16 5.44
CA HIS A 107 -12.41 -14.04 5.75
C HIS A 107 -12.14 -13.76 7.24
N LEU A 108 -13.12 -14.01 8.12
CA LEU A 108 -13.03 -13.71 9.54
C LEU A 108 -11.79 -14.33 10.22
N GLU A 109 -11.50 -15.61 9.96
CA GLU A 109 -10.36 -16.30 10.57
C GLU A 109 -9.01 -15.67 10.14
N SER A 110 -8.86 -15.41 8.85
CA SER A 110 -7.68 -14.75 8.29
C SER A 110 -7.52 -13.34 8.89
N ARG A 111 -8.63 -12.59 9.02
CA ARG A 111 -8.68 -11.26 9.63
C ARG A 111 -8.27 -11.29 11.10
N GLN A 112 -8.77 -12.23 11.90
CA GLN A 112 -8.43 -12.36 13.31
C GLN A 112 -6.94 -12.58 13.54
N ARG A 113 -6.26 -13.32 12.65
CA ARG A 113 -4.80 -13.48 12.69
C ARG A 113 -4.08 -12.15 12.43
N LEU A 114 -4.56 -11.36 11.47
CA LEU A 114 -4.00 -10.03 11.19
C LEU A 114 -4.24 -9.06 12.36
N GLU A 115 -5.46 -9.03 12.89
CA GLU A 115 -5.87 -8.22 14.04
C GLU A 115 -5.03 -8.52 15.29
N LEU A 116 -4.74 -9.80 15.55
CA LEU A 116 -3.85 -10.20 16.65
C LEU A 116 -2.45 -9.60 16.53
N GLU A 117 -1.87 -9.57 15.32
CA GLU A 117 -0.55 -8.97 15.08
C GLU A 117 -0.58 -7.44 15.21
N VAL A 118 -1.68 -6.80 14.82
CA VAL A 118 -1.93 -5.36 15.06
C VAL A 118 -1.93 -5.06 16.56
N HIS A 119 -2.64 -5.85 17.36
CA HIS A 119 -2.65 -5.70 18.81
C HIS A 119 -1.29 -5.97 19.46
N ARG A 120 -0.57 -7.00 19.00
CA ARG A 120 0.80 -7.29 19.47
C ARG A 120 1.78 -6.16 19.17
N ALA A 121 1.56 -5.44 18.08
CA ALA A 121 2.34 -4.25 17.74
C ALA A 121 1.91 -2.99 18.51
N GLY A 122 0.92 -3.08 19.41
CA GLY A 122 0.46 -1.96 20.24
C GLY A 122 -0.56 -1.04 19.57
N HIS A 123 -1.18 -1.48 18.47
CA HIS A 123 -2.21 -0.72 17.76
C HIS A 123 -3.62 -1.25 18.09
N ILE A 124 -4.62 -0.40 17.89
CA ILE A 124 -6.04 -0.75 18.02
C ILE A 124 -6.60 -1.24 16.68
N TRP A 125 -7.65 -2.06 16.71
CA TRP A 125 -8.37 -2.52 15.52
C TRP A 125 -9.78 -1.90 15.49
N PRO A 126 -10.31 -1.50 14.31
CA PRO A 126 -9.62 -1.40 13.03
C PRO A 126 -8.54 -0.30 13.04
N CYS A 127 -7.41 -0.55 12.38
CA CYS A 127 -6.33 0.42 12.22
C CYS A 127 -6.28 0.96 10.79
N GLU A 128 -5.65 2.12 10.59
CA GLU A 128 -5.37 2.62 9.23
C GLU A 128 -4.42 1.68 8.45
N PRO A 129 -4.60 1.51 7.12
CA PRO A 129 -3.80 0.58 6.33
C PRO A 129 -2.28 0.81 6.37
N HIS A 130 -1.81 2.05 6.56
CA HIS A 130 -0.38 2.33 6.70
C HIS A 130 0.25 1.62 7.90
N ILE A 131 -0.54 1.21 8.90
CA ILE A 131 -0.04 0.43 10.03
C ILE A 131 0.52 -0.92 9.57
N PHE A 132 -0.13 -1.58 8.60
CA PHE A 132 0.29 -2.89 8.08
C PHE A 132 1.69 -2.91 7.48
N ILE A 133 2.25 -1.76 7.10
CA ILE A 133 3.57 -1.66 6.47
C ILE A 133 4.64 -1.08 7.41
N THR A 134 4.30 -0.76 8.66
CA THR A 134 5.22 -0.07 9.58
C THR A 134 6.32 -0.96 10.15
N THR A 135 6.04 -2.25 10.32
CA THR A 135 6.99 -3.22 10.85
C THR A 135 7.04 -4.47 9.99
N LYS A 136 8.16 -5.20 10.03
CA LYS A 136 8.30 -6.49 9.32
C LYS A 136 7.26 -7.51 9.77
N ALA A 137 6.89 -7.52 11.06
CA ALA A 137 5.90 -8.43 11.61
C ALA A 137 4.49 -8.14 11.05
N LEU A 138 4.05 -6.89 11.10
CA LEU A 138 2.76 -6.46 10.54
C LEU A 138 2.71 -6.70 9.03
N TYR A 139 3.80 -6.39 8.32
CA TYR A 139 3.86 -6.59 6.88
C TYR A 139 3.78 -8.07 6.50
N LYS A 140 4.45 -8.93 7.27
CA LYS A 140 4.35 -10.39 7.09
C LYS A 140 2.94 -10.88 7.36
N ALA A 141 2.28 -10.43 8.42
CA ALA A 141 0.90 -10.78 8.75
C ALA A 141 -0.06 -10.37 7.64
N PHE A 142 0.04 -9.13 7.15
CA PHE A 142 -0.74 -8.62 6.03
C PHE A 142 -0.46 -9.40 4.74
N SER A 143 0.80 -9.75 4.49
CA SER A 143 1.17 -10.56 3.32
C SER A 143 0.58 -11.97 3.36
N SER A 144 0.60 -12.62 4.52
CA SER A 144 -0.03 -13.92 4.73
C SER A 144 -1.54 -13.85 4.57
N PHE A 145 -2.19 -12.81 5.11
CA PHE A 145 -3.61 -12.54 4.91
C PHE A 145 -3.95 -12.41 3.42
N ALA A 146 -3.20 -11.58 2.69
CA ALA A 146 -3.43 -11.34 1.27
C ALA A 146 -3.32 -12.62 0.42
N VAL A 147 -2.30 -13.43 0.70
CA VAL A 147 -2.10 -14.72 0.01
C VAL A 147 -3.24 -15.67 0.33
N GLU A 148 -3.58 -15.87 1.61
CA GLU A 148 -4.62 -16.82 2.00
C GLU A 148 -5.97 -16.48 1.38
N VAL A 149 -6.36 -15.20 1.40
CA VAL A 149 -7.65 -14.75 0.85
C VAL A 149 -7.73 -14.98 -0.65
N LEU A 150 -6.71 -14.55 -1.40
CA LEU A 150 -6.74 -14.62 -2.86
C LEU A 150 -6.53 -16.04 -3.39
N GLU A 151 -5.72 -16.88 -2.72
CA GLU A 151 -5.61 -18.29 -3.11
C GLU A 151 -6.90 -19.06 -2.80
N ARG A 152 -7.55 -18.84 -1.64
CA ARG A 152 -8.86 -19.44 -1.34
C ARG A 152 -9.90 -19.06 -2.41
N LYS A 153 -9.88 -17.82 -2.87
CA LYS A 153 -10.80 -17.36 -3.91
C LYS A 153 -10.57 -18.09 -5.23
N LYS A 154 -9.32 -18.22 -5.69
CA LYS A 154 -8.99 -18.98 -6.91
C LYS A 154 -9.50 -20.42 -6.83
N SER A 155 -9.28 -21.10 -5.71
CA SER A 155 -9.73 -22.48 -5.52
C SER A 155 -11.26 -22.66 -5.47
N ASN A 156 -12.02 -21.59 -5.22
CA ASN A 156 -13.49 -21.64 -5.19
C ASN A 156 -14.14 -21.25 -6.53
N GLU A 157 -13.35 -20.75 -7.50
CA GLU A 157 -13.81 -20.43 -8.86
C GLU A 157 -13.46 -21.53 -9.89
N GLU A 158 -12.66 -22.54 -9.49
CA GLU A 158 -12.36 -23.78 -10.23
C GLU A 158 -13.36 -24.90 -9.89
#